data_AF-A0A517NA60-F1
#
_entry.id   AF-A0A517NA60-F1
#
_cell.length_a   1.000
_cell.length_b   1.000
_cell.length_c   1.000
_cell.angle_alpha   90.00
_cell.angle_beta   90.00
_cell.angle_gamma   90.00
#
_symmetry.space_group_name_H-M   'P 1'
#
loop_
_entity.id
_entity.type
_entity.pdbx_description
1 polymer ?
#
loop_
_entity_poly.entity_id
_entity_poly.type
_entity_poly.pdbx_seq_one_letter_code
_entity_poly.pdbx_strand_id
1 'polypeptide(L)'
;MGEHQGNLFEPQFNRSVKVQATDHRITANAGVLLLREAEHRLGLFDSIAKDIRDPRRPDRIRYRIDELIRERTFAMAVVCSAQDDVDRLAHDPAFRASAWNRTGDKVADEPLASQPTQSRLISILARQQCNLEAV
;
A
#
# COMPACT_ATOMS: atom_id res chain seq x y z
N MET A 1 -21.22 -7.72 29.70
CA MET A 1 -20.86 -6.28 29.68
C MET A 1 -19.52 -6.17 29.01
N GLY A 2 -19.47 -5.81 27.73
CA GLY A 2 -18.22 -5.64 26.99
C GLY A 2 -17.93 -4.15 26.89
N GLU A 3 -16.80 -3.71 27.43
CA GLU A 3 -16.42 -2.31 27.37
C GLU A 3 -16.19 -1.93 25.91
N HIS A 4 -16.88 -0.87 25.46
CA HIS A 4 -16.67 -0.32 24.14
C HIS A 4 -15.30 0.35 24.14
N GLN A 5 -14.24 -0.41 23.81
CA GLN A 5 -12.92 0.17 23.60
C GLN A 5 -13.03 1.18 22.46
N GLY A 6 -12.77 2.45 22.74
CA GLY A 6 -12.77 3.52 21.73
C GLY A 6 -11.78 3.23 20.59
N ASN A 7 -11.80 4.07 19.57
CA ASN A 7 -10.82 3.98 18.48
C ASN A 7 -9.40 4.00 19.06
N LEU A 8 -8.60 2.97 18.75
CA LEU A 8 -7.19 2.91 19.13
C LEU A 8 -6.40 4.03 18.44
N PHE A 9 -6.71 4.26 17.16
CA PHE A 9 -5.99 5.20 16.31
C PHE A 9 -6.83 5.60 15.10
N GLU A 10 -6.73 6.87 14.71
CA GLU A 10 -7.32 7.43 13.49
C GLU A 10 -6.19 7.93 12.58
N PRO A 11 -5.96 7.28 11.42
CA PRO A 11 -4.85 7.64 10.56
C PRO A 11 -5.03 8.99 9.87
N GLN A 12 -3.93 9.72 9.72
CA GLN A 12 -3.92 11.01 9.03
C GLN A 12 -4.03 10.83 7.52
N PHE A 13 -3.46 9.74 6.99
CA PHE A 13 -3.46 9.45 5.56
C PHE A 13 -4.88 9.23 5.00
N ASN A 14 -5.84 8.77 5.82
CA ASN A 14 -7.23 8.61 5.44
C ASN A 14 -8.13 8.63 6.69
N ARG A 15 -8.78 9.78 6.96
CA ARG A 15 -9.65 9.96 8.13
C ARG A 15 -10.94 9.14 8.10
N SER A 16 -11.26 8.48 6.97
CA SER A 16 -12.37 7.52 6.91
C SER A 16 -12.03 6.17 7.53
N VAL A 17 -10.74 5.90 7.81
CA VAL A 17 -10.29 4.67 8.46
C VAL A 17 -10.25 4.88 9.97
N LYS A 18 -10.81 3.92 10.72
CA LYS A 18 -10.76 3.87 12.19
C LYS A 18 -10.27 2.50 12.60
N VAL A 19 -9.30 2.46 13.52
CA VAL A 19 -8.73 1.21 14.01
C VAL A 19 -9.24 0.96 15.42
N GLN A 20 -9.77 -0.24 15.66
CA GLN A 20 -10.28 -0.67 16.95
C GLN A 20 -9.72 -2.07 17.28
N ALA A 21 -9.39 -2.32 18.54
CA ALA A 21 -9.14 -3.68 19.02
C ALA A 21 -10.48 -4.36 19.30
N THR A 22 -10.63 -5.59 18.81
CA THR A 22 -11.81 -6.42 19.08
C THR A 22 -11.40 -7.90 19.10
N ASP A 23 -12.15 -8.70 19.85
CA ASP A 23 -11.86 -10.13 20.03
C ASP A 23 -12.34 -11.00 18.85
N HIS A 24 -12.97 -10.42 17.82
CA HIS A 24 -13.64 -11.15 16.73
C HIS A 24 -13.28 -10.63 15.33
N ARG A 25 -13.08 -11.56 14.36
CA ARG A 25 -12.82 -11.32 12.91
C ARG A 25 -11.89 -10.15 12.59
N ILE A 26 -10.60 -10.40 12.83
CA ILE A 26 -9.52 -9.46 12.52
C ILE A 26 -8.71 -9.98 11.31
N THR A 27 -8.26 -9.07 10.45
CA THR A 27 -7.16 -9.39 9.53
C THR A 27 -5.87 -9.52 10.34
N ALA A 28 -5.05 -10.53 10.02
CA ALA A 28 -3.70 -10.66 10.59
C ALA A 28 -2.74 -9.56 10.10
N ASN A 29 -3.14 -8.77 9.09
CA ASN A 29 -2.31 -7.77 8.45
C ASN A 29 -2.57 -6.35 8.94
N ALA A 30 -3.38 -6.12 9.98
CA ALA A 30 -3.77 -4.77 10.42
C ALA A 30 -2.57 -3.84 10.73
N GLY A 31 -1.40 -4.41 11.06
CA GLY A 31 -0.15 -3.66 11.26
C GLY A 31 0.29 -2.81 10.06
N VAL A 32 -0.16 -3.11 8.83
CA VAL A 32 0.17 -2.28 7.66
C VAL A 32 -0.42 -0.87 7.74
N LEU A 33 -1.47 -0.66 8.53
CA LEU A 33 -2.03 0.69 8.77
C LEU A 33 -1.04 1.57 9.54
N LEU A 34 -0.26 0.97 10.45
CA LEU A 34 0.80 1.67 11.18
C LEU A 34 1.98 1.99 10.26
N LEU A 35 2.35 1.04 9.39
CA LEU A 35 3.37 1.27 8.36
C LEU A 35 2.97 2.40 7.42
N ARG A 36 1.70 2.45 7.00
CA ARG A 36 1.16 3.54 6.18
C ARG A 36 1.17 4.88 6.90
N GLU A 37 0.77 4.95 8.16
CA GLU A 37 0.85 6.20 8.90
C GLU A 37 2.31 6.69 9.02
N ALA A 38 3.23 5.80 9.35
CA ALA A 38 4.65 6.14 9.44
C ALA A 38 5.19 6.63 8.09
N GLU A 39 4.91 5.91 7.01
CA GLU A 39 5.32 6.33 5.66
C GLU A 39 4.70 7.65 5.23
N HIS A 40 3.41 7.87 5.51
CA HIS A 40 2.72 9.13 5.20
C HIS A 40 3.38 10.32 5.89
N ARG A 41 3.78 10.17 7.16
CA ARG A 41 4.47 11.23 7.92
C ARG A 41 5.89 11.49 7.42
N LEU A 42 6.54 10.47 6.85
CA LEU A 42 7.90 10.58 6.31
C LEU A 42 7.93 11.02 4.84
N GLY A 43 6.84 10.84 4.10
CA GLY A 43 6.78 11.12 2.65
C GLY A 43 7.73 10.26 1.83
N LEU A 44 8.12 9.09 2.34
CA LEU A 44 9.23 8.29 1.81
C LEU A 44 8.97 7.83 0.37
N PHE A 45 7.83 7.17 0.10
CA PHE A 45 7.57 6.62 -1.22
C PHE A 45 7.24 7.70 -2.24
N ASP A 46 6.61 8.79 -1.82
CA ASP A 46 6.40 9.96 -2.67
C ASP A 46 7.75 10.60 -3.08
N SER A 47 8.72 10.64 -2.17
CA SER A 47 10.08 11.11 -2.48
C SER A 47 10.77 10.19 -3.48
N ILE A 48 10.76 8.88 -3.23
CA ILE A 48 11.37 7.90 -4.14
C ILE A 48 10.70 7.92 -5.52
N ALA A 49 9.37 8.04 -5.56
CA ALA A 49 8.59 8.06 -6.80
C ALA A 49 8.88 9.26 -7.69
N LYS A 50 9.32 10.40 -7.15
CA LYS A 50 9.65 11.59 -7.94
C LYS A 50 10.84 11.38 -8.86
N ASP A 51 11.79 10.55 -8.43
CA ASP A 51 13.03 10.30 -9.17
C ASP A 51 12.92 9.07 -10.09
N ILE A 52 11.81 8.32 -10.01
CA ILE A 52 11.58 7.17 -10.88
C ILE A 52 10.99 7.61 -12.21
N ARG A 53 11.68 7.26 -13.30
CA ARG A 53 11.13 7.38 -14.64
C ARG A 53 10.12 6.26 -14.90
N ASP A 54 8.86 6.64 -14.97
CA ASP A 54 7.78 5.73 -15.33
C ASP A 54 7.55 5.70 -16.86
N PRO A 55 7.87 4.60 -17.56
CA PRO A 55 7.69 4.50 -19.02
C PRO A 55 6.22 4.28 -19.43
N ARG A 56 5.32 4.04 -18.46
CA ARG A 56 3.93 3.70 -18.74
C ARG A 56 3.22 4.91 -19.33
N ARG A 57 2.28 4.62 -20.22
CA ARG A 57 1.41 5.65 -20.80
C ARG A 57 0.58 6.35 -19.71
N PRO A 58 0.71 7.67 -19.50
CA PRO A 58 0.03 8.35 -18.38
C PRO A 58 -1.50 8.18 -18.38
N ASP A 59 -2.12 8.12 -19.56
CA ASP A 59 -3.56 7.94 -19.74
C ASP A 59 -4.06 6.52 -19.41
N ARG A 60 -3.15 5.58 -19.12
CA ARG A 60 -3.44 4.18 -18.80
C ARG A 60 -2.97 3.77 -17.41
N ILE A 61 -2.53 4.73 -16.59
CA ILE A 61 -2.07 4.46 -15.21
C ILE A 61 -3.28 4.38 -14.29
N ARG A 62 -3.58 3.16 -13.83
CA ARG A 62 -4.53 2.91 -12.73
C ARG A 62 -3.85 2.99 -11.35
N TYR A 63 -2.65 2.41 -11.25
CA TYR A 63 -1.86 2.35 -10.01
C TYR A 63 -0.62 3.20 -10.18
N ARG A 64 -0.52 4.27 -9.39
CA ARG A 64 0.64 5.16 -9.41
C ARG A 64 1.89 4.45 -8.89
N ILE A 65 3.07 4.95 -9.26
CA ILE A 65 4.33 4.25 -8.96
C ILE A 65 4.60 4.19 -7.43
N ASP A 66 4.30 5.26 -6.71
CA ASP A 66 4.30 5.37 -5.24
C ASP A 66 3.35 4.34 -4.59
N GLU A 67 2.14 4.18 -5.12
CA GLU A 67 1.18 3.17 -4.64
C GLU A 67 1.69 1.73 -4.86
N LEU A 68 2.29 1.46 -6.02
CA LEU A 68 2.86 0.15 -6.33
C LEU A 68 4.07 -0.17 -5.44
N ILE A 69 4.97 0.79 -5.22
CA ILE A 69 6.11 0.67 -4.31
C ILE A 69 5.64 0.41 -2.88
N ARG A 70 4.59 1.12 -2.44
CA ARG A 70 4.01 0.97 -1.11
C ARG A 70 3.46 -0.42 -0.90
N GLU A 71 2.61 -0.89 -1.82
CA GLU A 71 2.06 -2.25 -1.77
C GLU A 71 3.17 -3.29 -1.69
N ARG A 72 4.21 -3.17 -2.53
CA ARG A 72 5.32 -4.12 -2.54
C ARG A 72 6.12 -4.10 -1.24
N THR A 73 6.44 -2.91 -0.74
CA THR A 73 7.21 -2.73 0.49
C THR A 73 6.44 -3.25 1.70
N PHE A 74 5.13 -3.00 1.79
CA PHE A 74 4.29 -3.50 2.88
C PHE A 74 4.14 -5.02 2.83
N ALA A 75 3.97 -5.62 1.64
CA ALA A 75 3.93 -7.06 1.48
C ALA A 75 5.23 -7.71 2.00
N MET A 76 6.40 -7.13 1.69
CA MET A 76 7.68 -7.58 2.24
C MET A 76 7.77 -7.41 3.77
N ALA A 77 7.25 -6.31 4.31
CA ALA A 77 7.28 -6.02 5.75
C ALA A 77 6.43 -7.00 6.58
N VAL A 78 5.33 -7.53 6.03
CA VAL A 78 4.47 -8.52 6.70
C VAL A 78 4.80 -9.97 6.32
N VAL A 79 6.01 -10.22 5.83
CA VAL A 79 6.52 -11.57 5.48
C VAL A 79 5.71 -12.25 4.35
N CYS A 80 5.00 -11.48 3.54
CA CYS A 80 4.32 -11.93 2.32
C CYS A 80 5.12 -11.45 1.09
N SER A 81 6.39 -11.84 1.04
CA SER A 81 7.34 -11.33 0.04
C SER A 81 7.23 -12.00 -1.33
N ALA A 82 6.60 -13.17 -1.40
CA ALA A 82 6.42 -13.88 -2.65
C ALA A 82 5.48 -13.07 -3.56
N GLN A 83 5.75 -13.06 -4.87
CA GLN A 83 5.00 -12.18 -5.78
C GLN A 83 3.55 -12.65 -5.97
N ASP A 84 3.30 -13.94 -5.87
CA ASP A 84 1.99 -14.58 -5.88
C ASP A 84 1.15 -14.23 -4.64
N ASP A 85 1.77 -13.94 -3.49
CA ASP A 85 1.04 -13.46 -2.31
C ASP A 85 0.27 -12.16 -2.57
N VAL A 86 0.77 -11.33 -3.50
CA VAL A 86 0.18 -10.02 -3.82
C VAL A 86 -1.27 -10.18 -4.29
N ASP A 87 -1.59 -11.20 -5.10
CA ASP A 87 -2.96 -11.38 -5.57
C ASP A 87 -3.92 -11.65 -4.40
N ARG A 88 -3.46 -12.38 -3.36
CA ARG A 88 -4.24 -12.57 -2.13
C ARG A 88 -4.34 -11.26 -1.33
N LEU A 89 -3.24 -10.53 -1.19
CA LEU A 89 -3.18 -9.26 -0.45
C LEU A 89 -3.99 -8.14 -1.11
N ALA A 90 -4.15 -8.17 -2.44
CA ALA A 90 -4.96 -7.21 -3.17
C ALA A 90 -6.44 -7.23 -2.75
N HIS A 91 -6.87 -8.29 -2.08
CA HIS A 91 -8.21 -8.44 -1.50
C HIS A 91 -8.25 -8.29 0.02
N ASP A 92 -7.11 -8.11 0.70
CA ASP A 92 -7.07 -7.91 2.14
C ASP A 92 -7.53 -6.47 2.49
N PRO A 93 -8.48 -6.30 3.43
CA PRO A 93 -9.07 -5.00 3.73
C PRO A 93 -8.07 -3.99 4.32
N ALA A 94 -7.09 -4.43 5.11
CA ALA A 94 -6.06 -3.52 5.65
C ALA A 94 -5.06 -3.11 4.57
N PHE A 95 -4.72 -4.02 3.65
CA PHE A 95 -3.91 -3.67 2.48
C PHE A 95 -4.61 -2.66 1.58
N ARG A 96 -5.87 -2.88 1.25
CA ARG A 96 -6.66 -1.92 0.46
C ARG A 96 -6.74 -0.55 1.12
N ALA A 97 -7.00 -0.51 2.43
CA ALA A 97 -7.04 0.75 3.15
C ALA A 97 -5.68 1.47 3.22
N SER A 98 -4.55 0.74 3.16
CA SER A 98 -3.21 1.31 3.37
C SER A 98 -2.46 1.70 2.10
N ALA A 99 -2.68 1.05 0.96
CA ALA A 99 -1.82 1.24 -0.21
C ALA A 99 -2.18 2.46 -1.09
N TRP A 100 -3.47 2.82 -1.15
CA TRP A 100 -3.97 3.90 -2.01
C TRP A 100 -3.57 5.30 -1.54
N ASN A 101 -3.32 6.22 -2.48
CA ASN A 101 -3.13 7.65 -2.18
C ASN A 101 -4.43 8.43 -2.03
N ARG A 102 -5.51 7.94 -2.64
CA ARG A 102 -6.86 8.48 -2.47
C ARG A 102 -7.42 8.15 -1.08
N THR A 103 -8.31 9.01 -0.60
CA THR A 103 -8.98 8.89 0.70
C THR A 103 -10.45 8.53 0.53
N GLY A 104 -11.15 8.27 1.64
CA GLY A 104 -12.55 7.86 1.66
C GLY A 104 -12.73 6.39 1.98
N ASP A 105 -13.97 5.96 2.08
CA ASP A 105 -14.40 4.58 2.37
C ASP A 105 -14.26 3.66 1.15
N LYS A 106 -14.52 4.18 -0.06
CA LYS A 106 -14.43 3.44 -1.33
C LYS A 106 -13.11 2.71 -1.56
N VAL A 107 -12.03 3.17 -0.94
CA VAL A 107 -10.70 2.53 -1.05
C VAL A 107 -10.72 1.08 -0.59
N ALA A 108 -11.61 0.71 0.35
CA ALA A 108 -11.77 -0.65 0.86
C ALA A 108 -12.37 -1.62 -0.18
N ASP A 109 -13.09 -1.09 -1.17
CA ASP A 109 -13.72 -1.88 -2.23
C ASP A 109 -12.82 -2.03 -3.47
N GLU A 110 -11.73 -1.27 -3.53
CA GLU A 110 -10.87 -1.25 -4.71
C GLU A 110 -9.69 -2.21 -4.58
N PRO A 111 -9.57 -3.20 -5.49
CA PRO A 111 -8.48 -4.17 -5.43
C PRO A 111 -7.15 -3.51 -5.75
N LEU A 112 -6.11 -3.91 -5.02
CA LEU A 112 -4.74 -3.48 -5.30
C LEU A 112 -4.19 -4.11 -6.59
N ALA A 113 -2.92 -3.88 -6.87
CA ALA A 113 -2.32 -4.31 -8.12
C ALA A 113 -2.12 -5.82 -8.13
N SER A 114 -2.47 -6.47 -9.22
CA SER A 114 -2.24 -7.90 -9.39
C SER A 114 -0.74 -8.23 -9.50
N GLN A 115 -0.40 -9.51 -9.34
CA GLN A 115 0.97 -10.01 -9.48
C GLN A 115 1.64 -9.57 -10.80
N PRO A 116 1.01 -9.65 -11.99
CA PRO A 116 1.64 -9.18 -13.22
C PRO A 116 1.89 -7.68 -13.23
N THR A 117 1.13 -6.89 -12.47
CA THR A 117 1.33 -5.44 -12.35
C THR A 117 2.53 -5.15 -11.45
N GLN A 118 2.67 -5.85 -10.33
CA GLN A 118 3.85 -5.77 -9.46
C GLN A 118 5.13 -6.31 -10.12
N SER A 119 5.01 -7.34 -10.96
CA SER A 119 6.13 -7.83 -11.78
C SER A 119 6.65 -6.75 -12.74
N ARG A 120 5.73 -5.99 -13.37
CA ARG A 120 6.08 -4.84 -14.21
C ARG A 120 6.72 -3.71 -13.42
N LEU A 121 6.26 -3.43 -12.19
CA LEU A 121 6.94 -2.48 -11.30
C LEU A 121 8.41 -2.86 -11.13
N ILE A 122 8.69 -4.11 -10.76
CA ILE A 122 10.06 -4.57 -10.53
C ILE A 122 10.91 -4.45 -11.80
N SER A 123 10.33 -4.72 -12.97
CA SER A 123 11.01 -4.46 -14.25
C SER A 123 11.34 -2.98 -14.46
N ILE A 124 10.42 -2.06 -14.14
CA ILE A 124 10.65 -0.61 -14.22
C ILE A 124 11.79 -0.18 -13.29
N LEU A 125 11.79 -0.68 -12.05
CA LEU A 125 12.79 -0.30 -11.05
C LEU A 125 14.17 -0.90 -11.32
N ALA A 126 14.23 -2.17 -11.74
CA ALA A 126 15.48 -2.94 -11.78
C ALA A 126 16.10 -3.11 -13.17
N ARG A 127 15.37 -2.79 -14.25
CA ARG A 127 15.83 -3.03 -15.64
C ARG A 127 15.92 -1.77 -16.49
N GLN A 128 15.42 -0.64 -16.02
CA GLN A 128 15.56 0.62 -16.74
C GLN A 128 16.81 1.34 -16.27
N GLN A 129 17.77 1.52 -17.18
CA GLN A 129 19.07 2.10 -16.86
C GLN A 129 18.94 3.47 -16.17
N CYS A 130 18.01 4.32 -16.62
CA CYS A 130 17.76 5.63 -16.03
C CYS A 130 17.28 5.59 -14.57
N ASN A 131 16.78 4.45 -14.08
CA ASN A 131 16.33 4.27 -12.70
C ASN A 131 17.39 3.56 -11.82
N LEU A 132 18.51 3.13 -12.41
CA LEU A 132 19.62 2.47 -11.70
C LEU A 132 20.76 3.45 -11.36
N GLU A 133 20.78 4.60 -12.01
CA GLU A 133 21.73 5.66 -11.75
C GLU A 133 21.32 6.41 -10.48
N ALA A 134 22.22 6.52 -9.51
CA ALA A 134 21.98 7.35 -8.33
C ALA A 134 21.95 8.82 -8.77
N VAL A 135 20.87 9.53 -8.40
CA VAL A 135 20.72 10.99 -8.60
C VAL A 135 21.75 11.74 -7.76
#